data_AF-A0A2V8DAD3-F1
#
_entry.id   AF-A0A2V8DAD3-F1
#
_cell.length_a   1.000
_cell.length_b   1.000
_cell.length_c   1.000
_cell.angle_alpha   90.00
_cell.angle_beta   90.00
_cell.angle_gamma   90.00
#
_symmetry.space_group_name_H-M   'P 1'
#
loop_
_entity.id
_entity.type
_entity.pdbx_description
1 polymer ?
#
loop_
_entity_poly.entity_id
_entity_poly.type
_entity_poly.pdbx_seq_one_letter_code
_entity_poly.pdbx_strand_id
1 'polypeptide(L)' 'MQVITAATRNGAQFLRMTDAGTIEANKSADFIVLDANPLDNITNTRKISSVYIRGAAVDRATFRVTQTQ' A
#
# COMPACT_ATOMS: atom_id res chain seq x y z
N MET A 1 -3.26 -4.73 13.57
CA MET A 1 -3.92 -3.47 13.16
C MET A 1 -3.03 -2.24 13.32
N GLN A 2 -2.45 -1.95 14.49
CA GLN A 2 -1.70 -0.71 14.75
C GLN A 2 -0.59 -0.40 13.73
N VAL A 3 0.17 -1.41 13.29
CA VAL A 3 1.26 -1.22 12.31
C VAL A 3 0.74 -0.73 10.96
N ILE A 4 -0.40 -1.26 10.50
CA ILE A 4 -1.01 -0.86 9.21
C ILE A 4 -1.48 0.59 9.31
N THR A 5 -2.14 0.96 10.40
CA THR A 5 -2.57 2.34 10.65
C THR A 5 -1.39 3.30 10.72
N ALA A 6 -0.30 2.90 11.37
CA ALA A 6 0.92 3.69 11.46
C ALA A 6 1.56 3.95 10.07
N ALA A 7 1.62 2.92 9.23
CA ALA A 7 2.20 2.99 7.89
C ALA A 7 1.31 3.69 6.84
N THR A 8 0.06 4.02 7.18
CA THR A 8 -0.91 4.60 6.23
C THR A 8 -1.54 5.86 6.82
N ARG A 9 -2.64 5.72 7.57
CA ARG A 9 -3.43 6.82 8.16
C ARG A 9 -2.55 7.80 8.94
N ASN A 10 -1.70 7.31 9.84
CA ASN A 10 -0.91 8.19 10.70
C ASN A 10 0.12 8.99 9.89
N GLY A 11 0.74 8.38 8.87
CA GLY A 11 1.64 9.08 7.94
C GLY A 11 0.93 10.19 7.18
N ALA A 12 -0.24 9.90 6.61
CA ALA A 12 -1.06 10.89 5.90
C ALA A 12 -1.49 12.04 6.83
N GLN A 13 -1.92 11.73 8.06
CA GLN A 13 -2.28 12.74 9.06
C GLN A 13 -1.10 13.63 9.44
N PHE A 14 0.08 13.04 9.68
CA PHE A 14 1.29 13.79 9.99
C PHE A 14 1.68 14.75 8.86
N LEU A 15 1.55 14.30 7.61
CA LEU A 15 1.83 15.10 6.41
C LEU A 15 0.68 16.04 6.01
N ARG A 16 -0.45 16.03 6.74
CA ARG A 16 -1.69 16.79 6.43
C ARG A 16 -2.24 16.49 5.03
N MET A 17 -2.06 15.26 4.55
CA MET A 17 -2.67 14.79 3.32
C MET A 17 -4.14 14.43 3.58
N THR A 18 -5.06 15.04 2.84
CA THR A 18 -6.51 14.85 3.02
C THR A 18 -7.06 13.71 2.18
N ASP A 19 -6.37 13.33 1.11
CA ASP A 19 -6.79 12.41 0.07
C ASP A 19 -6.02 11.07 0.09
N ALA A 20 -5.23 10.78 1.13
CA ALA A 20 -4.42 9.58 1.24
C ALA A 20 -4.52 8.89 2.63
N GLY A 21 -3.96 7.68 2.71
CA GLY A 21 -3.76 6.93 3.96
C GLY A 21 -4.94 6.08 4.43
N THR A 22 -6.10 6.15 3.78
CA THR A 22 -7.25 5.27 4.03
C THR A 22 -8.02 5.00 2.74
N ILE A 23 -8.76 3.89 2.69
CA ILE A 23 -9.65 3.55 1.57
C ILE A 23 -11.04 4.09 1.90
N GLU A 24 -11.37 5.26 1.33
CA GLU A 24 -12.63 5.96 1.51
C GLU A 24 -13.03 6.62 0.17
N ALA A 25 -14.32 6.85 -0.05
CA ALA A 25 -14.79 7.55 -1.24
C ALA A 25 -14.19 8.96 -1.33
N ASN A 26 -13.92 9.42 -2.56
CA ASN A 26 -13.31 10.72 -2.87
C ASN A 26 -11.84 10.89 -2.42
N LYS A 27 -11.15 9.81 -2.03
CA LYS A 27 -9.69 9.79 -1.83
C LYS A 27 -8.96 9.27 -3.06
N SER A 28 -7.67 9.52 -3.13
CA SER A 28 -6.80 8.93 -4.16
C SER A 28 -6.86 7.42 -4.07
N ALA A 29 -7.03 6.75 -5.21
CA ALA A 29 -7.10 5.30 -5.31
C ALA A 29 -5.68 4.69 -5.32
N ASP A 30 -4.96 4.89 -4.21
CA ASP A 30 -3.65 4.33 -3.93
C ASP A 30 -3.79 3.18 -2.93
N PHE A 31 -3.72 1.93 -3.43
CA PHE A 31 -3.87 0.75 -2.58
C PHE A 31 -3.17 -0.47 -3.17
N ILE A 32 -3.00 -1.49 -2.33
CA ILE A 32 -2.46 -2.79 -2.70
C ILE A 32 -3.42 -3.90 -2.29
N VAL A 33 -3.40 -4.99 -3.03
CA VAL A 33 -4.12 -6.22 -2.70
C VAL A 33 -3.10 -7.26 -2.27
N LEU A 34 -3.36 -7.94 -1.16
CA LEU A 34 -2.47 -8.95 -0.59
C LEU A 34 -3.07 -10.35 -0.77
N ASP A 35 -2.22 -11.33 -1.06
CA ASP A 35 -2.61 -12.74 -1.16
C ASP A 35 -2.74 -13.42 0.23
N ALA A 36 -2.40 -12.70 1.30
CA ALA A 36 -2.48 -13.20 2.66
C ALA A 36 -2.82 -12.09 3.66
N ASN A 37 -3.49 -12.47 4.75
CA ASN A 37 -3.96 -11.55 5.78
C ASN A 37 -2.78 -10.97 6.60
N PRO A 38 -2.57 -9.64 6.60
CA PRO A 38 -1.51 -8.99 7.36
C PRO A 38 -1.79 -8.92 8.87
N LEU A 39 -3.01 -9.22 9.31
CA LEU A 39 -3.36 -9.26 10.74
C LEU A 39 -2.88 -10.53 11.43
N ASP A 40 -2.75 -11.64 10.68
CA ASP A 40 -2.23 -12.90 11.20
C ASP A 40 -0.70 -12.86 11.29
N ASN A 41 -0.05 -12.25 10.29
CA ASN A 41 1.40 -12.03 10.29
C ASN A 41 1.73 -10.78 9.47
N ILE A 42 2.39 -9.79 10.09
CA ILE A 42 2.72 -8.52 9.42
C ILE A 42 3.64 -8.70 8.22
N THR A 43 4.42 -9.79 8.14
CA THR A 43 5.25 -10.11 6.98
C THR A 43 4.44 -10.41 5.72
N ASN A 44 3.16 -10.77 5.85
CA ASN A 44 2.24 -10.97 4.73
C ASN A 44 2.02 -9.70 3.90
N THR A 45 2.37 -8.51 4.41
CA THR A 45 2.40 -7.25 3.61
C THR A 45 3.31 -7.32 2.39
N ARG A 46 4.23 -8.29 2.31
CA ARG A 46 5.09 -8.53 1.13
C ARG A 46 4.45 -9.43 0.08
N LYS A 47 3.37 -10.15 0.41
CA LYS A 47 2.65 -11.04 -0.49
C LYS A 47 1.63 -10.23 -1.30
N ILE A 48 2.16 -9.36 -2.17
CA ILE A 48 1.37 -8.40 -2.94
C ILE A 48 0.90 -9.06 -4.24
N SER A 49 -0.41 -9.10 -4.43
CA SER A 49 -1.09 -9.58 -5.63
C SER A 49 -1.09 -8.51 -6.72
N SER A 50 -1.50 -7.29 -6.36
CA SER A 50 -1.63 -6.17 -7.29
C SER A 50 -1.41 -4.83 -6.59
N VAL A 51 -0.97 -3.83 -7.37
CA VAL A 51 -0.73 -2.45 -6.91
C VAL A 51 -1.51 -1.50 -7.80
N TYR A 52 -2.21 -0.55 -7.18
CA TYR A 52 -2.91 0.53 -7.86
C TYR A 52 -2.39 1.87 -7.36
N ILE A 53 -2.07 2.77 -8.30
CA ILE A 53 -1.68 4.15 -8.03
C ILE A 53 -2.62 5.07 -8.80
N ARG A 54 -3.31 5.96 -8.08
CA ARG A 54 -4.33 6.86 -8.63
C ARG A 54 -5.37 6.13 -9.50
N GLY A 55 -5.71 4.91 -9.11
CA GLY A 55 -6.69 4.06 -9.82
C GLY A 55 -6.13 3.30 -11.03
N ALA A 56 -4.87 3.51 -11.43
CA ALA A 56 -4.24 2.75 -12.50
C ALA A 56 -3.50 1.53 -11.93
N ALA A 57 -3.68 0.36 -12.57
CA ALA A 57 -2.91 -0.83 -12.23
C ALA A 57 -1.44 -0.66 -12.64
N VAL A 58 -0.52 -1.00 -11.73
CA VAL A 58 0.92 -0.87 -11.97
C VAL A 58 1.53 -2.25 -12.22
N ASP A 59 2.24 -2.40 -13.35
CA ASP A 59 3.06 -3.58 -13.59
C ASP A 59 4.36 -3.52 -12.78
N ARG A 60 4.36 -4.23 -11.65
CA ARG A 60 5.51 -4.32 -10.74
C ARG A 60 6.76 -4.92 -11.38
N ALA A 61 6.63 -5.75 -12.42
CA ALA A 61 7.76 -6.44 -13.02
C ALA A 61 8.72 -5.43 -13.67
N THR A 62 8.18 -4.35 -14.22
CA THR A 62 8.95 -3.25 -14.84
C THR A 62 9.78 -2.43 -13.85
N PHE A 63 9.39 -2.41 -12.56
CA PHE A 63 10.06 -1.66 -11.50
C PHE A 63 11.03 -2.51 -10.66
N ARG A 64 11.29 -3.76 -11.06
CA ARG A 64 12.28 -4.60 -10.40
C ARG A 64 13.68 -4.10 -10.77
N VAL A 65 14.37 -3.51 -9.80
CA VAL A 65 15.81 -3.26 -9.94
C VAL A 65 16.52 -4.62 -9.94
N THR A 66 17.18 -4.95 -11.06
CA THR A 66 18.07 -6.11 -11.12
C THR A 66 19.24 -5.84 -10.18
N GLN A 67 19.17 -6.36 -8.96
CA GLN A 67 20.27 -6.30 -8.03
C GLN A 67 21.32 -7.31 -8.50
N THR A 68 22.26 -6.86 -9.33
CA THR A 68 23.49 -7.60 -9.62
C THR A 68 24.24 -7.74 -8.30
N GLN A 69 24.41 -8.99 -7.84
CA GLN A 69 25.30 -9.33 -6.73
C GLN A 69 26.75 -9.05 -7.10
#